data_AF-A0A7C3CTU1-F1
#
_entry.id   AF-A0A7C3CTU1-F1
#
_cell.length_a   1.000
_cell.length_b   1.000
_cell.length_c   1.000
_cell.angle_alpha   90.00
_cell.angle_beta   90.00
_cell.angle_gamma   90.00
#
_symmetry.space_group_name_H-M   'P 1'
#
loop_
_entity.id
_entity.type
_entity.pdbx_description
1 polymer ?
#
loop_
_entity_poly.entity_id
_entity_poly.type
_entity_poly.pdbx_seq_one_letter_code
_entity_poly.pdbx_strand_id
1 'polypeptide(L)' 'VELGFRAMQYNLVVSTNTVAFRLWKKHGFQVIGTLPQAFKHSKLGYVDAYVLYKLL' A
#
# COMPACT_ATOMS: atom_id res chain seq x y z
N VAL A 1 25.17 6.76 -0.89
CA VAL A 1 24.37 8.01 -0.91
C VAL A 1 23.29 7.87 0.14
N GLU A 2 23.30 8.72 1.15
CA GLU A 2 22.21 8.83 2.10
C GLU A 2 21.23 9.87 1.57
N LEU A 3 19.98 9.48 1.31
CA LEU A 3 19.01 10.34 0.61
C LEU A 3 18.23 11.27 1.57
N GLY A 4 18.44 11.15 2.89
CA GLY A 4 17.83 12.05 3.90
C GLY A 4 16.32 11.92 4.07
N PHE A 5 15.69 10.87 3.52
CA PHE A 5 14.26 10.64 3.69
C PHE A 5 13.92 10.20 5.11
N ARG A 6 12.88 10.80 5.69
CA ARG A 6 12.40 10.47 7.05
C ARG A 6 11.40 9.31 7.05
N ALA A 7 10.67 9.13 5.95
CA ALA A 7 9.62 8.13 5.82
C ALA A 7 9.35 7.81 4.35
N MET A 8 8.59 6.75 4.11
CA MET A 8 8.07 6.38 2.80
C MET A 8 6.57 6.08 2.89
N GLN A 9 5.83 6.51 1.87
CA GLN A 9 4.41 6.23 1.73
C GLN A 9 4.09 5.63 0.35
N TYR A 10 3.29 4.56 0.33
CA TYR A 10 2.61 4.11 -0.87
C TYR A 10 1.16 4.57 -0.81
N ASN A 11 0.76 5.41 -1.76
CA ASN A 11 -0.57 6.03 -1.77
C ASN A 11 -1.69 5.07 -2.18
N LEU A 12 -1.36 4.04 -2.97
CA LEU A 12 -2.35 3.14 -3.54
C LEU A 12 -1.77 1.74 -3.70
N VAL A 13 -2.03 0.88 -2.73
CA VAL A 13 -1.77 -0.55 -2.80
C VAL A 13 -3.10 -1.28 -2.93
N VAL A 14 -3.41 -1.80 -4.12
CA VAL A 14 -4.68 -2.49 -4.40
C VAL A 14 -4.87 -3.64 -3.40
N SER A 15 -6.02 -3.66 -2.71
CA SER A 15 -6.30 -4.60 -1.60
C SER A 15 -6.20 -6.07 -2.01
N THR A 16 -6.48 -6.38 -3.28
CA THR A 16 -6.42 -7.73 -3.85
C THR A 16 -5.02 -8.14 -4.30
N ASN A 17 -4.04 -7.23 -4.34
CA ASN A 17 -2.63 -7.56 -4.59
C ASN A 17 -1.96 -8.07 -3.30
N THR A 18 -2.37 -9.27 -2.88
CA THR A 18 -1.94 -9.84 -1.60
C THR A 18 -0.44 -10.14 -1.54
N VAL A 19 0.21 -10.36 -2.70
CA VAL A 19 1.66 -10.58 -2.79
C VAL A 19 2.42 -9.30 -2.42
N ALA A 20 2.10 -8.18 -3.05
CA ALA A 20 2.71 -6.89 -2.72
C ALA A 20 2.43 -6.49 -1.28
N PHE A 21 1.18 -6.68 -0.81
CA PHE A 21 0.82 -6.37 0.57
C PHE A 21 1.67 -7.14 1.59
N ARG A 22 1.81 -8.46 1.44
CA ARG A 22 2.65 -9.28 2.34
C ARG A 22 4.11 -8.86 2.30
N LEU A 23 4.64 -8.54 1.12
CA LEU A 23 6.01 -8.05 0.96
C LEU A 23 6.23 -6.75 1.76
N TRP A 24 5.36 -5.75 1.59
CA TRP A 24 5.50 -4.46 2.28
C TRP A 24 5.34 -4.60 3.79
N LYS A 25 4.40 -5.42 4.26
CA LYS A 25 4.28 -5.73 5.69
C LYS A 25 5.56 -6.35 6.24
N LYS A 26 6.18 -7.29 5.52
CA LYS A 26 7.48 -7.89 5.90
C LYS A 26 8.61 -6.85 5.96
N HIS A 27 8.59 -5.83 5.11
CA HIS A 27 9.57 -4.74 5.10
C HIS A 27 9.26 -3.60 6.10
N GLY A 28 8.28 -3.77 6.99
CA GLY A 28 7.99 -2.83 8.07
C GLY A 28 7.00 -1.72 7.72
N PHE A 29 6.31 -1.81 6.58
CA PHE A 29 5.21 -0.90 6.28
C PHE A 29 3.95 -1.24 7.06
N GLN A 30 3.17 -0.22 7.40
CA GLN A 30 1.89 -0.33 8.10
C GLN A 30 0.77 0.27 7.26
N VAL A 31 -0.43 -0.29 7.36
CA VAL A 31 -1.63 0.33 6.77
C VAL A 31 -2.02 1.49 7.66
N ILE A 32 -2.05 2.70 7.10
CA ILE A 32 -2.50 3.91 7.81
C ILE A 32 -3.86 4.40 7.30
N GLY A 33 -4.36 3.83 6.22
CA GLY A 33 -5.68 4.13 5.70
C GLY A 33 -6.13 3.14 4.64
N THR A 34 -7.45 3.09 4.45
CA THR A 34 -8.11 2.31 3.40
C THR A 34 -8.99 3.24 2.59
N LEU A 35 -8.82 3.22 1.27
CA LEU A 35 -9.62 3.95 0.30
C LEU A 35 -10.67 2.97 -0.26
N PRO A 36 -11.95 3.10 0.12
CA PRO A 36 -12.98 2.18 -0.33
C PRO A 36 -13.23 2.33 -1.84
N GLN A 37 -13.37 1.21 -2.56
CA GLN A 37 -13.70 1.17 -3.99
C GLN A 37 -12.75 1.98 -4.91
N ALA A 38 -11.50 2.19 -4.50
CA ALA A 38 -10.55 3.08 -5.15
C ALA A 38 -9.92 2.52 -6.44
N PHE A 39 -10.06 1.22 -6.72
CA PHE A 39 -9.46 0.59 -7.90
C PHE A 39 -10.44 -0.30 -8.65
N LYS A 40 -10.58 -0.10 -9.98
CA LYS A 40 -11.43 -0.95 -10.84
C LYS A 40 -10.65 -2.17 -11.32
N HIS A 41 -10.76 -3.28 -10.60
CA HIS A 41 -10.16 -4.55 -10.97
C HIS A 41 -10.93 -5.21 -12.13
N SER A 42 -10.21 -5.70 -13.14
CA SER A 42 -10.79 -6.25 -14.37
C SER A 42 -11.76 -7.40 -14.16
N LYS A 43 -11.58 -8.19 -13.09
CA LYS A 43 -12.43 -9.34 -12.73
C LYS A 43 -13.27 -9.16 -11.47
N LEU A 44 -12.91 -8.23 -10.60
CA LEU A 44 -13.46 -8.16 -9.23
C LEU A 44 -14.31 -6.90 -9.01
N GLY A 45 -14.48 -6.07 -10.04
CA GLY A 45 -15.17 -4.79 -9.92
C GLY A 45 -14.34 -3.78 -9.13
N TYR A 46 -15.01 -2.87 -8.44
CA TYR A 46 -14.33 -1.90 -7.59
C TYR A 46 -13.88 -2.55 -6.30
N VAL A 47 -12.59 -2.43 -6.00
CA VAL A 47 -11.94 -2.95 -4.80
C VAL A 47 -11.23 -1.83 -4.06
N ASP A 48 -11.00 -2.05 -2.77
CA ASP A 48 -10.34 -1.08 -1.92
C ASP A 48 -8.85 -0.96 -2.27
N ALA A 49 -8.22 0.12 -1.83
CA ALA A 49 -6.78 0.28 -1.82
C ALA A 49 -6.28 0.70 -0.43
N TYR A 50 -5.06 0.31 -0.07
CA TYR A 50 -4.42 0.70 1.17
C TYR A 50 -3.42 1.84 0.95
N VAL A 51 -3.38 2.76 1.90
CA VAL A 51 -2.26 3.68 2.08
C VAL A 51 -1.29 3.01 3.05
N LEU A 52 -0.05 2.78 2.61
CA LEU A 52 1.00 2.18 3.44
C LEU A 52 2.03 3.22 3.83
N TYR A 53 2.52 3.16 5.07
CA TYR A 53 3.53 4.07 5.60
C TYR A 53 4.63 3.32 6.34
N LYS A 54 5.86 3.83 6.27
CA LYS A 54 7.01 3.37 7.05
C LYS A 54 7.91 4.55 7.41
N LEU A 55 8.29 4.65 8.68
CA LEU A 55 9.40 5.49 9.13
C LEU A 55 10.74 4.81 8.76
N LEU A 56 11.68 5.55 8.16
CA LEU A 56 12.92 5.01 7.60
C LEU A 56 14.08 5.00 8.61
#